data_AF-A0A437UF99-F1
#
_entry.id   AF-A0A437UF99-F1
#
_cell.length_a   1.000
_cell.length_b   1.000
_cell.length_c   1.000
_cell.angle_alpha   90.00
_cell.angle_beta   90.00
_cell.angle_gamma   90.00
#
_symmetry.space_group_name_H-M   'P 1'
#
loop_
_entity.id
_entity.type
_entity.pdbx_description
1 polymer ?
#
loop_
_entity_poly.entity_id
_entity_poly.type
_entity_poly.pdbx_seq_one_letter_code
_entity_poly.pdbx_strand_id
1 'polypeptide(L)'
;MSNEQNYETGGTYRLFHGSMNKFDEFSLDHKGLNGTANGFGVYLTPNKEMATMYAEQGSNGNNGFVYEVNVELEKPISMNERTITDEELSKVIDKLQESNDILNDYNDVSYYGEKVVKREVIASLSENENDVDLINDIGNTIGDHEATAKAFYDVGKYTHIIAEEQLRQKDVVIVVLQPDKVKIETIHDLNEERNSLESSEDMTDKFVGHKVSEVPIREVVIKDFEQELETTNYYDKQAWQERIEYLENMEEPVSRLALDSDINEFYDSHKEEIETKLTNLSEKLEIDKEELLGFPVDTSSTEYKKATSIMAYNGAMREIYNEIENDTFEIPPVSEEMENKILKLTNFENTTKFEME
;
A
#
# COMPACT_ATOMS: atom_id res chain seq x y z
N MET A 1 -10.96 8.37 24.52
CA MET A 1 -11.98 7.59 23.79
C MET A 1 -11.70 7.87 22.34
N SER A 2 -11.22 6.89 21.57
CA SER A 2 -11.03 7.02 20.12
C SER A 2 -12.41 7.26 19.52
N ASN A 3 -12.60 8.35 18.77
CA ASN A 3 -13.73 8.45 17.85
C ASN A 3 -13.40 7.52 16.68
N GLU A 4 -13.61 6.21 16.85
CA GLU A 4 -13.81 5.33 15.70
C GLU A 4 -14.99 5.90 14.93
N GLN A 5 -14.72 6.54 13.79
CA GLN A 5 -15.78 7.03 12.93
C GLN A 5 -16.58 5.81 12.48
N ASN A 6 -17.86 5.80 12.83
CA ASN A 6 -18.76 4.76 12.41
C ASN A 6 -19.24 5.08 10.98
N TYR A 7 -18.75 4.31 10.00
CA TYR A 7 -19.16 4.45 8.60
C TYR A 7 -20.50 3.73 8.31
N GLU A 8 -21.05 2.98 9.28
CA GLU A 8 -22.38 2.36 9.16
C GLU A 8 -23.52 3.38 9.13
N THR A 9 -23.28 4.59 9.66
CA THR A 9 -24.25 5.68 9.65
C THR A 9 -24.04 6.56 8.43
N GLY A 10 -25.12 6.95 7.75
CA GLY A 10 -25.02 7.90 6.64
C GLY A 10 -24.48 9.27 7.08
N GLY A 11 -23.67 9.89 6.22
CA GLY A 11 -23.00 11.16 6.50
C GLY A 11 -22.05 11.60 5.38
N THR A 12 -21.41 12.75 5.57
CA THR A 12 -20.32 13.23 4.72
C THR A 12 -19.00 13.00 5.43
N TYR A 13 -18.08 12.31 4.76
CA TYR A 13 -16.80 11.87 5.33
C TYR A 13 -15.64 12.40 4.49
N ARG A 14 -14.57 12.80 5.18
CA ARG A 14 -13.30 13.17 4.55
C ARG A 14 -12.39 11.96 4.57
N LEU A 15 -12.02 11.47 3.40
CA LEU A 15 -11.21 10.27 3.21
C LEU A 15 -10.08 10.52 2.21
N PHE A 16 -9.23 9.51 2.02
CA PHE A 16 -8.08 9.56 1.15
C PHE A 16 -8.09 8.43 0.11
N HIS A 17 -7.52 8.69 -1.06
CA HIS A 17 -7.27 7.69 -2.11
C HIS A 17 -5.84 7.85 -2.64
N GLY A 18 -5.14 6.74 -2.81
CA GLY A 18 -3.83 6.70 -3.45
C GLY A 18 -3.91 6.21 -4.88
N SER A 19 -3.24 6.89 -5.80
CA SER A 19 -3.11 6.42 -7.18
C SER A 19 -1.79 6.82 -7.81
N MET A 20 -1.22 5.95 -8.63
CA MET A 20 -0.04 6.29 -9.44
C MET A 20 -0.36 7.31 -10.55
N ASN A 21 -1.62 7.40 -10.99
CA ASN A 21 -2.02 8.24 -12.11
C ASN A 21 -2.81 9.45 -11.63
N LYS A 22 -2.55 10.60 -12.27
CA LYS A 22 -3.37 11.79 -12.10
C LYS A 22 -4.67 11.65 -12.88
N PHE A 23 -5.79 11.95 -12.24
CA PHE A 23 -7.10 12.04 -12.85
C PHE A 23 -7.92 13.14 -12.16
N ASP A 24 -8.95 13.61 -12.85
CA ASP A 24 -9.83 14.68 -12.35
C ASP A 24 -11.19 14.15 -11.88
N GLU A 25 -11.50 12.88 -12.15
CA GLU A 25 -12.75 12.21 -11.76
C GLU A 25 -12.55 10.72 -11.48
N PHE A 26 -13.32 10.18 -10.53
CA PHE A 26 -13.41 8.75 -10.30
C PHE A 26 -14.42 8.13 -11.27
N SER A 27 -14.13 6.92 -11.75
CA SER A 27 -14.98 6.16 -12.67
C SER A 27 -14.80 4.66 -12.42
N LEU A 28 -15.83 3.84 -12.69
CA LEU A 28 -15.69 2.39 -12.66
C LEU A 28 -15.36 1.80 -14.06
N ASP A 29 -15.47 2.59 -15.13
CA ASP A 29 -15.21 2.18 -16.52
C ASP A 29 -13.77 1.72 -16.80
N HIS A 30 -12.83 2.10 -15.94
CA HIS A 30 -11.39 1.87 -16.16
C HIS A 30 -10.78 0.73 -15.32
N LYS A 31 -11.60 -0.07 -14.63
CA LYS A 31 -11.10 -1.22 -13.87
C LYS A 31 -11.02 -2.49 -14.72
N GLY A 32 -9.81 -3.07 -14.77
CA GLY A 32 -9.58 -4.37 -15.36
C GLY A 32 -10.23 -5.49 -14.55
N LEU A 33 -11.35 -6.02 -15.05
CA LEU A 33 -11.88 -7.40 -15.02
C LEU A 33 -11.78 -8.29 -13.77
N ASN A 34 -11.24 -7.84 -12.64
CA ASN A 34 -11.18 -8.62 -11.41
C ASN A 34 -11.76 -7.77 -10.28
N GLY A 35 -12.92 -8.17 -9.77
CA GLY A 35 -13.39 -7.74 -8.45
C GLY A 35 -12.27 -8.00 -7.45
N THR A 36 -11.83 -6.95 -6.77
CA THR A 36 -10.97 -7.06 -5.59
C THR A 36 -11.72 -7.85 -4.51
N ALA A 37 -11.01 -8.55 -3.61
CA ALA A 37 -11.61 -9.44 -2.60
C ALA A 37 -12.71 -8.77 -1.74
N ASN A 38 -12.70 -7.43 -1.68
CA ASN A 38 -13.63 -6.60 -0.91
C ASN A 38 -14.74 -5.95 -1.76
N GLY A 39 -14.94 -6.42 -3.00
CA GLY A 39 -15.95 -5.92 -3.95
C GLY A 39 -15.42 -4.90 -4.96
N PHE A 40 -16.27 -4.49 -5.90
CA PHE A 40 -15.93 -3.43 -6.86
C PHE A 40 -16.27 -2.05 -6.30
N GLY A 41 -15.54 -1.02 -6.75
CA GLY A 41 -15.78 0.37 -6.36
C GLY A 41 -14.52 1.22 -6.27
N VAL A 42 -14.69 2.46 -5.79
CA VAL A 42 -13.63 3.41 -5.48
C VAL A 42 -13.12 3.14 -4.06
N TYR A 43 -11.85 2.78 -3.94
CA TYR A 43 -11.24 2.40 -2.66
C TYR A 43 -10.74 3.65 -1.94
N LEU A 44 -11.35 3.96 -0.79
CA LEU A 44 -10.99 5.08 0.07
C LEU A 44 -10.55 4.58 1.44
N THR A 45 -9.78 5.38 2.17
CA THR A 45 -9.37 5.08 3.54
C THR A 45 -9.37 6.36 4.39
N PRO A 46 -9.71 6.30 5.68
CA PRO A 46 -9.51 7.43 6.59
C PRO A 46 -8.03 7.68 6.91
N ASN A 47 -7.16 6.72 6.62
CA ASN A 47 -5.74 6.80 6.90
C ASN A 47 -4.98 7.34 5.69
N LYS A 48 -4.51 8.59 5.78
CA LYS A 48 -3.71 9.21 4.73
C LYS A 48 -2.44 8.41 4.43
N GLU A 49 -1.80 7.81 5.43
CA GLU A 49 -0.57 7.03 5.24
C GLU A 49 -0.82 5.78 4.38
N MET A 50 -1.93 5.08 4.60
CA MET A 50 -2.34 3.97 3.75
C MET A 50 -2.60 4.42 2.30
N ALA A 51 -3.27 5.55 2.10
CA ALA A 51 -3.45 6.12 0.75
C ALA A 51 -2.10 6.47 0.10
N THR A 52 -1.16 7.05 0.85
CA THR A 52 0.21 7.31 0.36
C THR A 52 0.90 6.04 -0.10
N MET A 53 0.80 4.94 0.66
CA MET A 53 1.40 3.66 0.27
C MET A 53 0.87 3.16 -1.09
N TYR A 54 -0.44 3.28 -1.34
CA TYR A 54 -1.03 2.92 -2.64
C TYR A 54 -0.57 3.85 -3.77
N ALA A 55 -0.31 5.13 -3.47
CA ALA A 55 0.24 6.08 -4.45
C ALA A 55 1.70 5.78 -4.82
N GLU A 56 2.45 5.14 -3.91
CA GLU A 56 3.86 4.76 -4.09
C GLU A 56 4.04 3.33 -4.65
N GLN A 57 2.98 2.52 -4.62
CA GLN A 57 3.03 1.11 -5.01
C GLN A 57 3.07 0.96 -6.54
N GLY A 58 4.27 0.72 -7.11
CA GLY A 58 4.46 0.31 -8.50
C GLY A 58 5.41 1.18 -9.33
N SER A 59 6.05 2.17 -8.72
CA SER A 59 6.88 3.15 -9.43
C SER A 59 8.38 2.95 -9.23
N ASN A 60 9.11 2.82 -10.34
CA ASN A 60 10.57 2.93 -10.44
C ASN A 60 11.03 4.39 -10.16
N GLY A 61 10.75 4.92 -8.97
CA GLY A 61 11.23 6.22 -8.50
C GLY A 61 10.34 7.45 -8.74
N ASN A 62 9.09 7.30 -9.17
CA ASN A 62 8.11 8.40 -9.28
C ASN A 62 6.97 8.23 -8.28
N ASN A 63 6.78 9.16 -7.34
CA ASN A 63 5.66 9.07 -6.41
C ASN A 63 4.34 9.35 -7.14
N GLY A 64 3.24 8.77 -6.69
CA GLY A 64 1.90 9.02 -7.24
C GLY A 64 1.23 10.25 -6.63
N PHE A 65 -0.10 10.18 -6.60
CA PHE A 65 -1.00 11.22 -6.13
C PHE A 65 -1.82 10.71 -4.95
N VAL A 66 -1.91 11.51 -3.90
CA VAL A 66 -2.85 11.28 -2.80
C VAL A 66 -4.00 12.27 -2.94
N TYR A 67 -5.19 11.74 -3.12
CA TYR A 67 -6.42 12.51 -3.22
C TYR A 67 -7.03 12.61 -1.85
N GLU A 68 -7.34 13.82 -1.44
CA GLU A 68 -8.23 14.09 -0.35
C GLU A 68 -9.63 14.33 -0.89
N VAL A 69 -10.60 13.58 -0.39
CA VAL A 69 -11.96 13.57 -0.93
C VAL A 69 -13.00 13.77 0.16
N ASN A 70 -14.09 14.44 -0.19
CA ASN A 70 -15.33 14.37 0.56
C ASN A 70 -16.26 13.35 -0.11
N VAL A 71 -16.79 12.40 0.66
CA VAL A 71 -17.74 11.40 0.17
C VAL A 71 -19.04 11.45 0.96
N GLU A 72 -20.16 11.33 0.24
CA GLU A 72 -21.49 11.19 0.83
C GLU A 72 -21.87 9.71 0.92
N LEU A 73 -21.96 9.18 2.13
CA LEU A 73 -22.34 7.79 2.42
C LEU A 73 -23.77 7.74 2.99
N GLU A 74 -24.52 6.69 2.66
CA GLU A 74 -25.91 6.51 3.10
C GLU A 74 -26.13 5.17 3.80
N LYS A 75 -26.11 4.06 3.04
CA LYS A 75 -26.27 2.69 3.56
C LYS A 75 -25.10 1.81 3.13
N PRO A 76 -24.48 1.03 4.03
CA PRO A 76 -23.45 0.06 3.67
C PRO A 76 -24.05 -1.22 3.09
N ILE A 77 -23.27 -1.90 2.27
CA ILE A 77 -23.43 -3.29 1.85
C ILE A 77 -22.69 -4.16 2.88
N SER A 78 -23.35 -5.20 3.38
CA SER A 78 -22.79 -6.07 4.42
C SER A 78 -21.78 -7.08 3.87
N MET A 79 -20.58 -7.09 4.45
CA MET A 79 -19.54 -8.10 4.18
C MET A 79 -19.84 -9.47 4.80
N ASN A 80 -20.67 -9.53 5.84
CA ASN A 80 -20.72 -10.70 6.74
C ASN A 80 -22.04 -11.48 6.67
N GLU A 81 -23.11 -10.83 6.22
CA GLU A 81 -24.43 -11.44 6.21
C GLU A 81 -25.29 -10.84 5.11
N ARG A 82 -26.32 -11.60 4.72
CA ARG A 82 -27.33 -11.14 3.78
C ARG A 82 -28.34 -10.22 4.48
N THR A 83 -28.31 -8.93 4.17
CA THR A 83 -29.30 -7.94 4.66
C THR A 83 -30.23 -7.44 3.56
N ILE A 84 -29.83 -7.57 2.29
CA ILE A 84 -30.68 -7.25 1.15
C ILE A 84 -31.79 -8.29 1.05
N THR A 85 -33.04 -7.83 1.14
CA THR A 85 -34.21 -8.70 1.06
C THR A 85 -34.47 -9.19 -0.37
N ASP A 86 -35.15 -10.33 -0.54
CA ASP A 86 -35.60 -10.80 -1.85
C ASP A 86 -36.48 -9.76 -2.58
N GLU A 87 -37.21 -8.93 -1.82
CA GLU A 87 -38.02 -7.85 -2.38
C GLU A 87 -37.16 -6.72 -2.94
N GLU A 88 -36.13 -6.29 -2.22
CA GLU A 88 -35.14 -5.32 -2.70
C GLU A 88 -34.37 -5.88 -3.90
N LEU A 89 -33.88 -7.12 -3.81
CA LEU A 89 -33.19 -7.79 -4.90
C LEU A 89 -34.08 -7.88 -6.16
N SER A 90 -35.35 -8.24 -6.00
CA SER A 90 -36.31 -8.27 -7.12
C SER A 90 -36.45 -6.91 -7.81
N LYS A 91 -36.43 -5.80 -7.06
CA LYS A 91 -36.46 -4.42 -7.60
C LYS A 91 -35.14 -4.03 -8.27
N VAL A 92 -34.00 -4.50 -7.74
CA VAL A 92 -32.68 -4.32 -8.37
C VAL A 92 -32.65 -5.02 -9.73
N ILE A 93 -33.14 -6.26 -9.80
CA ILE A 93 -33.24 -7.00 -11.08
C ILE A 93 -34.19 -6.30 -12.05
N ASP A 94 -35.31 -5.71 -11.59
CA ASP A 94 -36.17 -4.89 -12.47
C ASP A 94 -35.41 -3.70 -13.06
N LYS A 95 -34.62 -3.00 -12.23
CA LYS A 95 -33.81 -1.86 -12.68
C LYS A 95 -32.76 -2.24 -13.71
N LEU A 96 -32.09 -3.38 -13.50
CA LEU A 96 -31.08 -3.89 -14.42
C LEU A 96 -31.69 -4.50 -15.68
N GLN A 97 -32.89 -5.05 -15.59
CA GLN A 97 -33.66 -5.49 -16.75
C GLN A 97 -34.05 -4.31 -17.65
N GLU A 98 -34.42 -3.16 -17.05
CA GLU A 98 -34.72 -1.93 -17.79
C GLU A 98 -33.49 -1.37 -18.55
N SER A 99 -32.28 -1.52 -18.01
CA SER A 99 -31.06 -0.93 -18.57
C SER A 99 -30.21 -1.87 -19.42
N ASN A 100 -30.11 -3.15 -19.07
CA ASN A 100 -29.11 -4.09 -19.58
C ASN A 100 -29.65 -5.48 -19.95
N ASP A 101 -30.96 -5.73 -19.87
CA ASP A 101 -31.56 -7.04 -20.20
C ASP A 101 -30.97 -8.24 -19.42
N ILE A 102 -30.60 -7.99 -18.15
CA ILE A 102 -29.92 -8.93 -17.25
C ILE A 102 -30.48 -10.36 -17.23
N LEU A 103 -31.80 -10.52 -17.40
CA LEU A 103 -32.41 -11.84 -17.32
C LEU A 103 -31.90 -12.80 -18.41
N ASN A 104 -31.54 -12.27 -19.60
CA ASN A 104 -30.97 -13.08 -20.69
C ASN A 104 -29.52 -13.52 -20.43
N ASP A 105 -28.80 -12.86 -19.53
CA ASP A 105 -27.47 -13.30 -19.10
C ASP A 105 -27.53 -14.53 -18.19
N TYR A 106 -28.67 -14.75 -17.53
CA TYR A 106 -28.90 -15.92 -16.69
C TYR A 106 -29.63 -17.06 -17.42
N ASN A 107 -30.64 -16.77 -18.24
CA ASN A 107 -31.39 -17.82 -18.95
C ASN A 107 -32.19 -17.27 -20.13
N ASP A 108 -32.64 -18.14 -21.04
CA ASP A 108 -33.39 -17.75 -22.24
C ASP A 108 -34.81 -17.25 -21.90
N VAL A 109 -34.97 -15.92 -21.82
CA VAL A 109 -36.25 -15.26 -21.53
C VAL A 109 -37.28 -15.53 -22.63
N SER A 110 -36.84 -15.69 -23.88
CA SER A 110 -37.75 -15.93 -25.01
C SER A 110 -38.41 -17.31 -24.95
N TYR A 111 -37.69 -18.30 -24.40
CA TYR A 111 -38.17 -19.67 -24.24
C TYR A 111 -38.94 -19.88 -22.93
N TYR A 112 -38.39 -19.43 -21.79
CA TYR A 112 -38.96 -19.70 -20.45
C TYR A 112 -39.96 -18.63 -19.98
N GLY A 113 -39.85 -17.41 -20.51
CA GLY A 113 -40.64 -16.25 -20.12
C GLY A 113 -40.04 -15.50 -18.92
N GLU A 114 -40.11 -14.17 -18.98
CA GLU A 114 -39.48 -13.23 -18.04
C GLU A 114 -39.77 -13.53 -16.57
N LYS A 115 -41.02 -13.83 -16.21
CA LYS A 115 -41.41 -14.13 -14.82
C LYS A 115 -40.76 -15.40 -14.27
N VAL A 116 -40.54 -16.40 -15.12
CA VAL A 116 -39.93 -17.67 -14.70
C VAL A 116 -38.44 -17.46 -14.50
N VAL A 117 -37.77 -16.85 -15.49
CA VAL A 117 -36.34 -16.54 -15.42
C VAL A 117 -36.04 -15.64 -14.24
N LYS A 118 -36.80 -14.55 -14.03
CA LYS A 118 -36.61 -13.67 -12.88
C LYS A 118 -36.70 -14.38 -11.53
N ARG A 119 -37.64 -15.33 -11.39
CA ARG A 119 -37.77 -16.11 -10.15
C ARG A 119 -36.57 -17.03 -9.93
N GLU A 120 -36.04 -17.64 -11.00
CA GLU A 120 -34.84 -18.48 -10.94
C GLU A 120 -33.60 -17.65 -10.60
N VAL A 121 -33.45 -16.47 -11.22
CA VAL A 121 -32.37 -15.52 -10.91
C VAL A 121 -32.40 -15.10 -9.45
N ILE A 122 -33.57 -14.67 -8.94
CA ILE A 122 -33.70 -14.32 -7.52
C ILE A 122 -33.35 -15.52 -6.64
N ALA A 123 -33.89 -16.70 -6.92
CA ALA A 123 -33.61 -17.89 -6.11
C ALA A 123 -32.12 -18.25 -6.07
N SER A 124 -31.43 -18.17 -7.21
CA SER A 124 -29.99 -18.42 -7.31
C SER A 124 -29.18 -17.37 -6.55
N LEU A 125 -29.49 -16.09 -6.74
CA LEU A 125 -28.78 -14.99 -6.07
C LEU A 125 -29.07 -14.95 -4.56
N SER A 126 -30.22 -15.46 -4.11
CA SER A 126 -30.54 -15.62 -2.69
C SER A 126 -29.68 -16.66 -1.97
N GLU A 127 -28.89 -17.47 -2.68
CA GLU A 127 -27.95 -18.42 -2.08
C GLU A 127 -26.64 -17.76 -1.61
N ASN A 128 -26.37 -16.51 -2.02
CA ASN A 128 -25.21 -15.77 -1.55
C ASN A 128 -25.23 -15.55 -0.03
N GLU A 129 -24.08 -15.78 0.61
CA GLU A 129 -23.96 -15.74 2.08
C GLU A 129 -23.97 -14.32 2.64
N ASN A 130 -23.46 -13.35 1.87
CA ASN A 130 -23.41 -11.94 2.23
C ASN A 130 -23.77 -11.02 1.05
N ASP A 131 -24.01 -9.74 1.35
CA ASP A 131 -24.45 -8.77 0.36
C ASP A 131 -23.33 -8.36 -0.63
N VAL A 132 -22.05 -8.51 -0.25
CA VAL A 132 -20.90 -8.21 -1.13
C VAL A 132 -20.77 -9.26 -2.24
N ASP A 133 -20.89 -10.54 -1.91
CA ASP A 133 -20.90 -11.61 -2.90
C ASP A 133 -22.10 -11.45 -3.85
N LEU A 134 -23.27 -11.10 -3.31
CA LEU A 134 -24.47 -10.81 -4.11
C LEU A 134 -24.26 -9.71 -5.14
N ILE A 135 -23.71 -8.55 -4.74
CA ILE A 135 -23.50 -7.42 -5.67
C ILE A 135 -22.40 -7.74 -6.69
N ASN A 136 -21.34 -8.45 -6.28
CA ASN A 136 -20.27 -8.87 -7.17
C ASN A 136 -20.75 -9.88 -8.22
N ASP A 137 -21.55 -10.87 -7.83
CA ASP A 137 -22.12 -11.86 -8.74
C ASP A 137 -22.95 -11.19 -9.83
N ILE A 138 -23.82 -10.24 -9.46
CA ILE A 138 -24.63 -9.48 -10.40
C ILE A 138 -23.72 -8.67 -11.33
N GLY A 139 -22.80 -7.88 -10.77
CA GLY A 139 -21.91 -7.01 -11.55
C GLY A 139 -21.02 -7.78 -12.51
N ASN A 140 -20.49 -8.93 -12.10
CA ASN A 140 -19.67 -9.80 -12.93
C ASN A 140 -20.49 -10.52 -14.00
N THR A 141 -21.74 -10.89 -13.71
CA THR A 141 -22.62 -11.55 -14.69
C THR A 141 -22.95 -10.61 -15.84
N ILE A 142 -23.28 -9.35 -15.55
CA ILE A 142 -23.65 -8.37 -16.59
C ILE A 142 -22.45 -7.63 -17.19
N GLY A 143 -21.30 -7.64 -16.52
CA GLY A 143 -20.11 -6.90 -16.95
C GLY A 143 -20.24 -5.38 -16.88
N ASP A 144 -21.20 -4.87 -16.11
CA ASP A 144 -21.55 -3.45 -15.97
C ASP A 144 -21.71 -3.11 -14.47
N HIS A 145 -20.57 -2.80 -13.86
CA HIS A 145 -20.50 -2.45 -12.43
C HIS A 145 -21.17 -1.10 -12.12
N GLU A 146 -21.18 -0.14 -13.05
CA GLU A 146 -21.82 1.16 -12.86
C GLU A 146 -23.34 1.03 -12.81
N ALA A 147 -23.95 0.31 -13.75
CA ALA A 147 -25.38 0.05 -13.71
C ALA A 147 -25.78 -0.76 -12.48
N THR A 148 -24.95 -1.73 -12.09
CA THR A 148 -25.14 -2.52 -10.86
C THR A 148 -25.17 -1.62 -9.62
N ALA A 149 -24.12 -0.81 -9.40
CA ALA A 149 -24.06 0.12 -8.29
C ALA A 149 -25.22 1.12 -8.28
N LYS A 150 -25.62 1.60 -9.47
CA LYS A 150 -26.74 2.53 -9.61
C LYS A 150 -28.07 1.87 -9.22
N ALA A 151 -28.32 0.63 -9.64
CA ALA A 151 -29.55 -0.10 -9.31
C ALA A 151 -29.68 -0.31 -7.80
N PHE A 152 -28.60 -0.71 -7.13
CA PHE A 152 -28.56 -0.84 -5.68
C PHE A 152 -28.79 0.51 -4.96
N TYR A 153 -28.22 1.59 -5.48
CA TYR A 153 -28.46 2.94 -4.95
C TYR A 153 -29.92 3.40 -5.11
N ASP A 154 -30.53 3.15 -6.27
CA ASP A 154 -31.89 3.57 -6.56
C ASP A 154 -32.91 2.84 -5.67
N VAL A 155 -32.65 1.56 -5.36
CA VAL A 155 -33.55 0.71 -4.56
C VAL A 155 -33.38 0.93 -3.06
N GLY A 156 -32.14 0.86 -2.57
CA GLY A 156 -31.86 0.77 -1.13
C GLY A 156 -30.92 1.84 -0.58
N LYS A 157 -30.45 2.76 -1.44
CA LYS A 157 -29.43 3.76 -1.08
C LYS A 157 -28.12 3.15 -0.58
N TYR A 158 -27.79 1.98 -1.10
CA TYR A 158 -26.51 1.32 -0.85
C TYR A 158 -25.40 2.08 -1.54
N THR A 159 -24.39 2.46 -0.76
CA THR A 159 -23.35 3.40 -1.21
C THR A 159 -21.93 2.88 -1.10
N HIS A 160 -21.68 1.99 -0.15
CA HIS A 160 -20.32 1.57 0.13
C HIS A 160 -20.26 0.22 0.81
N ILE A 161 -19.07 -0.36 0.81
CA ILE A 161 -18.69 -1.53 1.60
C ILE A 161 -17.66 -1.06 2.62
N ILE A 162 -17.79 -1.52 3.86
CA ILE A 162 -16.79 -1.33 4.90
C ILE A 162 -15.99 -2.63 4.99
N ALA A 163 -14.74 -2.59 4.56
CA ALA A 163 -13.86 -3.74 4.55
C ALA A 163 -12.66 -3.52 5.46
N GLU A 164 -12.10 -4.61 5.97
CA GLU A 164 -10.80 -4.58 6.63
C GLU A 164 -9.72 -4.94 5.59
N GLU A 165 -8.70 -4.10 5.47
CA GLU A 165 -7.56 -4.33 4.61
C GLU A 165 -6.34 -4.71 5.46
N GLN A 166 -5.53 -5.66 4.95
CA GLN A 166 -4.36 -6.17 5.65
C GLN A 166 -3.12 -6.13 4.75
N LEU A 167 -2.78 -4.94 4.24
CA LEU A 167 -1.54 -4.77 3.48
C LEU A 167 -0.29 -4.79 4.38
N ARG A 168 -0.31 -4.04 5.50
CA ARG A 168 0.80 -3.97 6.49
C ARG A 168 0.29 -3.72 7.92
N GLN A 169 -0.77 -2.93 8.06
CA GLN A 169 -1.52 -2.75 9.30
C GLN A 169 -2.99 -3.04 9.02
N LYS A 170 -3.71 -3.57 10.01
CA LYS A 170 -5.17 -3.69 9.95
C LYS A 170 -5.77 -2.29 9.91
N ASP A 171 -6.45 -1.96 8.82
CA ASP A 171 -7.13 -0.69 8.65
C ASP A 171 -8.48 -0.87 7.96
N VAL A 172 -9.32 0.15 8.04
CA VAL A 172 -10.62 0.19 7.41
C VAL A 172 -10.49 0.80 6.02
N VAL A 173 -11.04 0.11 5.03
CA VAL A 173 -11.19 0.60 3.67
C VAL A 173 -12.68 0.75 3.37
N ILE A 174 -13.03 1.89 2.78
CA ILE A 174 -14.39 2.21 2.34
C ILE A 174 -14.40 2.07 0.82
N VAL A 175 -15.07 1.03 0.32
CA VAL A 175 -15.24 0.80 -1.12
C VAL A 175 -16.53 1.46 -1.55
N VAL A 176 -16.43 2.61 -2.21
CA VAL A 176 -17.58 3.43 -2.62
C VAL A 176 -18.06 2.97 -3.99
N LEU A 177 -19.35 2.64 -4.08
CA LEU A 177 -19.97 2.10 -5.29
C LEU A 177 -20.37 3.19 -6.30
N GLN A 178 -20.47 4.45 -5.86
CA GLN A 178 -20.96 5.59 -6.65
C GLN A 178 -19.86 6.64 -6.76
N PRO A 179 -19.06 6.62 -7.83
CA PRO A 179 -17.97 7.57 -8.02
C PRO A 179 -18.40 9.04 -8.02
N ASP A 180 -19.62 9.34 -8.49
CA ASP A 180 -20.20 10.70 -8.53
C ASP A 180 -20.46 11.30 -7.14
N LYS A 181 -20.49 10.47 -6.10
CA LYS A 181 -20.58 10.90 -4.70
C LYS A 181 -19.22 11.21 -4.07
N VAL A 182 -18.12 10.95 -4.77
CA VAL A 182 -16.76 11.25 -4.32
C VAL A 182 -16.30 12.57 -4.94
N LYS A 183 -16.16 13.60 -4.12
CA LYS A 183 -15.70 14.92 -4.54
C LYS A 183 -14.23 15.09 -4.17
N ILE A 184 -13.37 15.28 -5.16
CA ILE A 184 -11.96 15.61 -4.94
C ILE A 184 -11.87 17.03 -4.40
N GLU A 185 -11.34 17.18 -3.19
CA GLU A 185 -11.09 18.48 -2.57
C GLU A 185 -9.68 18.98 -2.87
N THR A 186 -8.70 18.07 -2.78
CA THR A 186 -7.29 18.40 -3.01
C THR A 186 -6.56 17.19 -3.57
N ILE A 187 -5.62 17.44 -4.47
CA ILE A 187 -4.73 16.44 -5.04
C ILE A 187 -3.33 16.79 -4.60
N HIS A 188 -2.70 15.91 -3.83
CA HIS A 188 -1.32 16.01 -3.41
C HIS A 188 -0.46 15.25 -4.42
N ASP A 189 0.29 15.98 -5.26
CA ASP A 189 1.34 15.39 -6.08
C ASP A 189 2.57 15.19 -5.20
N LEU A 190 2.85 13.93 -4.88
CA LEU A 190 3.94 13.59 -3.98
C LEU A 190 5.32 13.91 -4.58
N ASN A 191 5.43 14.15 -5.89
CA ASN A 191 6.67 14.63 -6.51
C ASN A 191 6.81 16.15 -6.35
N GLU A 192 5.73 16.92 -6.54
CA GLU A 192 5.75 18.38 -6.34
C GLU A 192 5.94 18.73 -4.87
N GLU A 193 5.32 17.99 -3.95
CA GLU A 193 5.51 18.20 -2.51
C GLU A 193 6.98 17.97 -2.13
N ARG A 194 7.63 16.92 -2.64
CA ARG A 194 9.06 16.67 -2.47
C ARG A 194 9.90 17.84 -3.02
N ASN A 195 9.64 18.27 -4.25
CA ASN A 195 10.38 19.38 -4.90
C ASN A 195 10.12 20.75 -4.25
N SER A 196 8.94 20.96 -3.65
CA SER A 196 8.56 22.20 -2.96
C SER A 196 9.13 22.28 -1.54
N LEU A 197 9.24 21.15 -0.84
CA LEU A 197 10.01 21.03 0.39
C LEU A 197 11.50 21.31 0.11
N GLU A 198 12.04 20.77 -1.00
CA GLU A 198 13.41 21.04 -1.47
C GLU A 198 13.68 22.51 -1.88
N SER A 199 12.65 23.31 -2.22
CA SER A 199 12.80 24.68 -2.73
C SER A 199 12.29 25.81 -1.84
N SER A 200 11.39 25.53 -0.88
CA SER A 200 10.90 26.51 0.10
C SER A 200 11.78 26.62 1.34
N GLU A 201 12.63 25.63 1.56
CA GLU A 201 13.72 25.68 2.49
C GLU A 201 14.93 26.39 1.83
N ASP A 202 15.16 27.65 2.20
CA ASP A 202 16.51 28.22 2.22
C ASP A 202 17.31 27.43 3.28
N MET A 203 17.64 26.18 2.94
CA MET A 203 18.46 25.27 3.73
C MET A 203 19.91 25.31 3.28
N THR A 204 20.38 26.52 2.93
CA THR A 204 21.81 26.81 3.00
C THR A 204 22.35 26.77 4.43
N ASP A 205 21.49 26.54 5.45
CA ASP A 205 21.92 26.41 6.84
C ASP A 205 21.45 25.15 7.61
N LYS A 206 20.79 24.13 7.00
CA LYS A 206 20.45 22.89 7.74
C LYS A 206 20.47 21.53 7.03
N PHE A 207 20.74 21.45 5.73
CA PHE A 207 21.25 20.21 5.12
C PHE A 207 22.55 20.52 4.38
N VAL A 208 23.57 20.89 5.16
CA VAL A 208 24.88 20.30 4.89
C VAL A 208 24.61 18.81 5.06
N GLY A 209 24.58 18.07 3.94
CA GLY A 209 24.51 16.62 3.96
C GLY A 209 25.34 16.16 5.13
N HIS A 210 24.72 15.46 6.08
CA HIS A 210 25.48 14.89 7.16
C HIS A 210 26.55 14.10 6.46
N LYS A 211 27.77 14.64 6.50
CA LYS A 211 28.99 13.99 6.10
C LYS A 211 28.79 12.59 6.66
N VAL A 212 28.52 11.61 5.80
CA VAL A 212 28.24 10.25 6.26
C VAL A 212 29.39 9.97 7.18
N SER A 213 29.10 9.89 8.48
CA SER A 213 30.15 9.65 9.45
C SER A 213 30.88 8.41 8.96
N GLU A 214 32.18 8.31 9.19
CA GLU A 214 33.00 7.13 8.96
C GLU A 214 32.49 5.96 9.83
N VAL A 215 31.22 5.59 9.71
CA VAL A 215 30.55 4.51 10.43
C VAL A 215 30.62 3.28 9.55
N PRO A 216 30.92 2.11 10.13
CA PRO A 216 30.97 0.88 9.37
C PRO A 216 29.66 0.60 8.63
N ILE A 217 29.73 -0.07 7.48
CA ILE A 217 28.54 -0.49 6.70
C ILE A 217 27.55 -1.26 7.59
N ARG A 218 28.04 -2.02 8.58
CA ARG A 218 27.23 -2.68 9.61
C ARG A 218 26.28 -1.72 10.35
N GLU A 219 26.76 -0.57 10.77
CA GLU A 219 25.95 0.42 11.48
C GLU A 219 24.93 1.09 10.53
N VAL A 220 25.25 1.14 9.24
CA VAL A 220 24.29 1.57 8.22
C VAL A 220 23.14 0.57 8.10
N VAL A 221 23.43 -0.72 8.00
CA VAL A 221 22.41 -1.79 7.98
C VAL A 221 21.50 -1.72 9.21
N ILE A 222 22.10 -1.52 10.39
CA ILE A 222 21.35 -1.41 11.64
C ILE A 222 20.37 -0.23 11.60
N LYS A 223 20.82 0.93 11.11
CA LYS A 223 19.96 2.12 11.00
C LYS A 223 18.85 1.92 9.97
N ASP A 224 19.12 1.23 8.88
CA ASP A 224 18.08 0.90 7.90
C ASP A 224 17.03 -0.01 8.52
N PHE A 225 17.46 -1.02 9.26
CA PHE A 225 16.57 -1.92 9.99
C PHE A 225 15.79 -1.21 11.09
N GLU A 226 16.39 -0.21 11.74
CA GLU A 226 15.69 0.66 12.69
C GLU A 226 14.54 1.43 12.03
N GLN A 227 14.70 1.87 10.78
CA GLN A 227 13.66 2.58 10.05
C GLN A 227 12.60 1.65 9.46
N GLU A 228 12.98 0.41 9.11
CA GLU A 228 12.13 -0.55 8.41
C GLU A 228 11.34 -1.48 9.34
N LEU A 229 11.89 -1.83 10.50
CA LEU A 229 11.22 -2.68 11.48
C LEU A 229 10.27 -1.86 12.37
N GLU A 230 9.05 -2.36 12.55
CA GLU A 230 8.12 -1.78 13.52
C GLU A 230 8.75 -1.77 14.92
N THR A 231 8.56 -0.70 15.69
CA THR A 231 9.20 -0.52 17.01
C THR A 231 8.91 -1.65 18.00
N THR A 232 7.76 -2.32 17.86
CA THR A 232 7.38 -3.49 18.67
C THR A 232 8.15 -4.75 18.30
N ASN A 233 8.62 -4.85 17.06
CA ASN A 233 9.35 -6.00 16.51
C ASN A 233 10.85 -5.70 16.38
N TYR A 234 11.28 -4.44 16.53
CA TYR A 234 12.67 -4.03 16.44
C TYR A 234 13.56 -4.72 17.49
N TYR A 235 13.06 -5.00 18.69
CA TYR A 235 13.80 -5.75 19.71
C TYR A 235 13.62 -7.28 19.61
N ASP A 236 12.94 -7.77 18.57
CA ASP A 236 12.78 -9.20 18.30
C ASP A 236 13.85 -9.70 17.33
N LYS A 237 14.75 -10.56 17.84
CA LYS A 237 15.81 -11.20 17.04
C LYS A 237 15.24 -12.01 15.87
N GLN A 238 14.06 -12.61 16.03
CA GLN A 238 13.41 -13.37 14.95
C GLN A 238 12.97 -12.44 13.81
N ALA A 239 12.46 -11.24 14.12
CA ALA A 239 12.08 -10.26 13.10
C ALA A 239 13.30 -9.75 12.30
N TRP A 240 14.46 -9.59 12.97
CA TRP A 240 15.72 -9.27 12.28
C TRP A 240 16.15 -10.41 11.33
N GLN A 241 16.05 -11.68 11.76
CA GLN A 241 16.37 -12.83 10.91
C GLN A 241 15.45 -12.91 9.69
N GLU A 242 14.14 -12.84 9.90
CA GLU A 242 13.14 -12.88 8.82
C GLU A 242 13.34 -11.73 7.83
N ARG A 243 13.72 -10.53 8.31
CA ARG A 243 14.01 -9.39 7.43
C ARG A 243 15.27 -9.61 6.60
N ILE A 244 16.35 -10.13 7.19
CA ILE A 244 17.58 -10.45 6.45
C ILE A 244 17.30 -11.52 5.40
N GLU A 245 16.60 -12.60 5.75
CA GLU A 245 16.25 -13.67 4.82
C GLU A 245 15.36 -13.16 3.68
N TYR A 246 14.41 -12.27 3.97
CA TYR A 246 13.60 -11.63 2.94
C TYR A 246 14.46 -10.82 1.95
N LEU A 247 15.37 -9.99 2.45
CA LEU A 247 16.26 -9.16 1.63
C LEU A 247 17.27 -10.00 0.82
N GLU A 248 17.81 -11.09 1.39
CA GLU A 248 18.70 -11.99 0.64
C GLU A 248 18.03 -12.63 -0.59
N ASN A 249 16.70 -12.75 -0.60
CA ASN A 249 15.92 -13.37 -1.66
C ASN A 249 15.34 -12.38 -2.70
N MET A 250 15.58 -11.08 -2.56
CA MET A 250 15.11 -10.07 -3.52
C MET A 250 16.17 -9.78 -4.60
N GLU A 251 15.70 -9.50 -5.82
CA GLU A 251 16.55 -9.18 -6.97
C GLU A 251 17.20 -7.78 -6.84
N GLU A 252 16.51 -6.82 -6.19
CA GLU A 252 17.07 -5.50 -5.82
C GLU A 252 16.70 -5.13 -4.36
N PRO A 253 17.45 -5.62 -3.36
CA PRO A 253 17.00 -5.61 -1.97
C PRO A 253 17.17 -4.29 -1.21
N VAL A 254 18.10 -3.42 -1.63
CA VAL A 254 18.58 -2.34 -0.76
C VAL A 254 18.05 -0.99 -1.24
N SER A 255 16.99 -0.51 -0.59
CA SER A 255 16.31 0.76 -0.88
C SER A 255 17.27 1.95 -0.97
N ARG A 256 18.27 2.03 -0.08
CA ARG A 256 19.31 3.09 -0.09
C ARG A 256 20.30 3.02 -1.25
N LEU A 257 20.32 1.93 -2.02
CA LEU A 257 21.18 1.75 -3.20
C LEU A 257 20.36 1.74 -4.49
N ALA A 258 19.14 2.29 -4.47
CA ALA A 258 18.23 2.30 -5.61
C ALA A 258 18.61 3.35 -6.68
N LEU A 259 19.19 4.49 -6.29
CA LEU A 259 19.56 5.57 -7.20
C LEU A 259 21.06 5.63 -7.46
N ASP A 260 21.44 5.99 -8.70
CA ASP A 260 22.84 6.17 -9.09
C ASP A 260 23.57 7.23 -8.23
N SER A 261 22.88 8.28 -7.79
CA SER A 261 23.44 9.29 -6.86
C SER A 261 23.81 8.68 -5.52
N ASP A 262 22.92 7.85 -4.97
CA ASP A 262 23.04 7.26 -3.64
C ASP A 262 24.10 6.16 -3.65
N ILE A 263 24.17 5.39 -4.75
CA ILE A 263 25.24 4.43 -5.02
C ILE A 263 26.60 5.14 -5.03
N ASN A 264 26.68 6.29 -5.72
CA ASN A 264 27.93 7.05 -5.80
C ASN A 264 28.34 7.59 -4.43
N GLU A 265 27.41 8.20 -3.70
CA GLU A 265 27.67 8.72 -2.36
C GLU A 265 28.06 7.61 -1.36
N PHE A 266 27.32 6.51 -1.37
CA PHE A 266 27.56 5.38 -0.48
C PHE A 266 28.90 4.70 -0.79
N TYR A 267 29.20 4.44 -2.06
CA TYR A 267 30.48 3.88 -2.47
C TYR A 267 31.63 4.80 -2.11
N ASP A 268 31.53 6.11 -2.41
CA ASP A 268 32.62 7.04 -2.14
C ASP A 268 32.85 7.21 -0.62
N SER A 269 31.80 7.12 0.20
CA SER A 269 31.87 7.22 1.66
C SER A 269 32.43 5.96 2.34
N HIS A 270 32.21 4.77 1.76
CA HIS A 270 32.64 3.48 2.33
C HIS A 270 33.67 2.75 1.47
N LYS A 271 34.33 3.47 0.55
CA LYS A 271 35.18 2.88 -0.49
C LYS A 271 36.22 1.92 0.07
N GLU A 272 36.91 2.31 1.14
CA GLU A 272 37.93 1.46 1.77
C GLU A 272 37.33 0.15 2.29
N GLU A 273 36.23 0.22 3.04
CA GLU A 273 35.56 -0.97 3.59
C GLU A 273 35.00 -1.87 2.48
N ILE A 274 34.37 -1.30 1.45
CA ILE A 274 33.84 -2.03 0.29
C ILE A 274 34.97 -2.77 -0.43
N GLU A 275 36.05 -2.07 -0.76
CA GLU A 275 37.18 -2.65 -1.48
C GLU A 275 37.92 -3.70 -0.65
N THR A 276 38.02 -3.51 0.66
CA THR A 276 38.56 -4.52 1.57
C THR A 276 37.67 -5.76 1.62
N LYS A 277 36.34 -5.62 1.78
CA LYS A 277 35.40 -6.75 1.76
C LYS A 277 35.44 -7.50 0.43
N LEU A 278 35.51 -6.79 -0.70
CA LEU A 278 35.65 -7.39 -2.04
C LEU A 278 36.96 -8.17 -2.18
N THR A 279 38.07 -7.60 -1.71
CA THR A 279 39.39 -8.25 -1.76
C THR A 279 39.40 -9.50 -0.88
N ASN A 280 38.90 -9.42 0.35
CA ASN A 280 38.82 -10.55 1.26
C ASN A 280 37.95 -11.69 0.69
N LEU A 281 36.85 -11.35 0.02
CA LEU A 281 35.97 -12.35 -0.60
C LEU A 281 36.62 -13.02 -1.80
N SER A 282 37.25 -12.23 -2.68
CA SER A 282 38.04 -12.72 -3.81
C SER A 282 39.16 -13.67 -3.35
N GLU A 283 39.93 -13.30 -2.34
CA GLU A 283 40.98 -14.15 -1.75
C GLU A 283 40.41 -15.43 -1.14
N LYS A 284 39.29 -15.34 -0.42
CA LYS A 284 38.64 -16.49 0.23
C LYS A 284 38.07 -17.50 -0.77
N LEU A 285 37.58 -17.02 -1.91
CA LEU A 285 37.00 -17.85 -2.96
C LEU A 285 38.04 -18.30 -4.01
N GLU A 286 39.28 -17.83 -3.92
CA GLU A 286 40.36 -18.09 -4.88
C GLU A 286 40.01 -17.72 -6.33
N ILE A 287 39.16 -16.70 -6.51
CA ILE A 287 38.77 -16.16 -7.83
C ILE A 287 39.14 -14.68 -7.89
N ASP A 288 39.44 -14.16 -9.07
CA ASP A 288 39.72 -12.74 -9.22
C ASP A 288 38.44 -11.87 -9.11
N LYS A 289 38.63 -10.56 -8.92
CA LYS A 289 37.50 -9.63 -8.73
C LYS A 289 36.60 -9.53 -9.97
N GLU A 290 37.14 -9.71 -11.17
CA GLU A 290 36.37 -9.63 -12.42
C GLU A 290 35.49 -10.87 -12.57
N GLU A 291 36.02 -12.05 -12.24
CA GLU A 291 35.30 -13.32 -12.20
C GLU A 291 34.22 -13.31 -11.09
N LEU A 292 34.53 -12.73 -9.92
CA LEU A 292 33.58 -12.57 -8.82
C LEU A 292 32.39 -11.66 -9.19
N LEU A 293 32.65 -10.56 -9.90
CA LEU A 293 31.63 -9.59 -10.28
C LEU A 293 30.94 -9.93 -11.61
N GLY A 294 31.58 -10.72 -12.47
CA GLY A 294 31.08 -11.05 -13.81
C GLY A 294 31.30 -9.95 -14.86
N PHE A 295 32.04 -8.90 -14.52
CA PHE A 295 32.35 -7.76 -15.40
C PHE A 295 33.67 -7.06 -14.97
N PRO A 296 34.26 -6.22 -15.84
CA PRO A 296 35.57 -5.61 -15.57
C PRO A 296 35.60 -4.70 -14.34
N VAL A 297 36.73 -4.69 -13.63
CA VAL A 297 36.94 -3.78 -12.50
C VAL A 297 37.14 -2.35 -13.03
N ASP A 298 36.11 -1.51 -12.87
CA ASP A 298 36.17 -0.07 -13.17
C ASP A 298 35.53 0.74 -12.04
N THR A 299 36.38 1.20 -11.10
CA THR A 299 35.96 2.02 -9.94
C THR A 299 35.30 3.36 -10.30
N SER A 300 35.34 3.77 -11.57
CA SER A 300 34.66 4.97 -12.06
C SER A 300 33.27 4.70 -12.62
N SER A 301 32.94 3.44 -12.90
CA SER A 301 31.64 3.06 -13.44
C SER A 301 30.59 2.89 -12.35
N THR A 302 29.37 3.37 -12.61
CA THR A 302 28.23 3.22 -11.68
C THR A 302 27.89 1.75 -11.46
N GLU A 303 28.03 0.91 -12.47
CA GLU A 303 27.76 -0.53 -12.41
C GLU A 303 28.68 -1.24 -11.41
N TYR A 304 29.99 -0.94 -11.45
CA TYR A 304 30.94 -1.45 -10.47
C TYR A 304 30.63 -0.97 -9.05
N LYS A 305 30.34 0.32 -8.88
CA LYS A 305 29.97 0.88 -7.57
C LYS A 305 28.71 0.21 -7.03
N LYS A 306 27.68 0.03 -7.86
CA LYS A 306 26.42 -0.64 -7.49
C LYS A 306 26.68 -2.07 -7.00
N ALA A 307 27.35 -2.88 -7.81
CA ALA A 307 27.56 -4.30 -7.48
C ALA A 307 28.39 -4.47 -6.20
N THR A 308 29.47 -3.69 -6.06
CA THR A 308 30.37 -3.79 -4.90
C THR A 308 29.74 -3.24 -3.62
N SER A 309 28.95 -2.17 -3.70
CA SER A 309 28.17 -1.65 -2.57
C SER A 309 27.10 -2.63 -2.11
N ILE A 310 26.34 -3.24 -3.03
CA ILE A 310 25.32 -4.26 -2.68
C ILE A 310 26.00 -5.47 -2.03
N MET A 311 27.10 -5.95 -2.61
CA MET A 311 27.86 -7.08 -2.05
C MET A 311 28.35 -6.78 -0.63
N ALA A 312 28.90 -5.58 -0.39
CA ALA A 312 29.38 -5.19 0.93
C ALA A 312 28.25 -5.05 1.96
N TYR A 313 27.11 -4.49 1.54
CA TYR A 313 25.90 -4.36 2.35
C TYR A 313 25.33 -5.74 2.73
N ASN A 314 25.18 -6.63 1.75
CA ASN A 314 24.74 -8.02 1.98
C ASN A 314 25.70 -8.78 2.90
N GLY A 315 27.01 -8.55 2.74
CA GLY A 315 28.02 -9.10 3.65
C GLY A 315 27.81 -8.65 5.10
N ALA A 316 27.50 -7.37 5.33
CA ALA A 316 27.19 -6.84 6.65
C ALA A 316 25.86 -7.38 7.22
N MET A 317 24.82 -7.54 6.40
CA MET A 317 23.59 -8.23 6.81
C MET A 317 23.89 -9.68 7.25
N ARG A 318 24.73 -10.39 6.49
CA ARG A 318 25.11 -11.78 6.82
C ARG A 318 25.93 -11.86 8.10
N GLU A 319 26.78 -10.87 8.38
CA GLU A 319 27.49 -10.76 9.66
C GLU A 319 26.49 -10.67 10.83
N ILE A 320 25.48 -9.79 10.72
CA ILE A 320 24.40 -9.66 11.72
C ILE A 320 23.61 -10.97 11.84
N TYR A 321 23.23 -11.60 10.73
CA TYR A 321 22.51 -12.88 10.75
C TYR A 321 23.26 -13.96 11.52
N ASN A 322 24.56 -14.12 11.22
CA ASN A 322 25.41 -15.08 11.91
C ASN A 322 25.56 -14.73 13.40
N GLU A 323 25.63 -13.45 13.77
CA GLU A 323 25.63 -13.01 15.17
C GLU A 323 24.32 -13.38 15.87
N ILE A 324 23.17 -13.31 15.19
CA ILE A 324 21.88 -13.72 15.75
C ILE A 324 21.85 -15.24 15.95
N GLU A 325 22.27 -16.04 14.96
CA GLU A 325 22.34 -17.50 15.08
C GLU A 325 23.26 -17.98 16.21
N ASN A 326 24.34 -17.25 16.48
CA ASN A 326 25.27 -17.54 17.56
C ASN A 326 24.89 -16.89 18.90
N ASP A 327 23.74 -16.22 18.98
CA ASP A 327 23.24 -15.47 20.14
C ASP A 327 24.24 -14.40 20.65
N THR A 328 25.07 -13.86 19.76
CA THR A 328 26.05 -12.79 20.05
C THR A 328 25.57 -11.42 19.58
N PHE A 329 24.48 -11.35 18.81
CA PHE A 329 23.91 -10.07 18.39
C PHE A 329 23.14 -9.40 19.53
N GLU A 330 23.58 -8.20 19.90
CA GLU A 330 22.83 -7.30 20.77
C GLU A 330 22.14 -6.24 19.90
N ILE A 331 20.81 -6.23 19.92
CA ILE A 331 20.02 -5.22 19.20
C ILE A 331 20.30 -3.86 19.85
N PRO A 332 20.86 -2.88 19.11
CA PRO A 332 21.17 -1.59 19.67
C PRO A 332 19.87 -0.86 20.04
N PRO A 333 19.87 -0.01 21.07
CA PRO A 333 18.70 0.81 21.37
C PRO A 333 18.31 1.64 20.16
N VAL A 334 17.00 1.82 19.94
CA VAL A 334 16.51 2.76 18.93
C VAL A 334 17.09 4.16 19.20
N SER A 335 17.39 4.89 18.14
CA SER A 335 17.94 6.23 18.19
C SER A 335 17.02 7.19 18.93
N GLU A 336 17.59 8.22 19.56
CA GLU A 336 16.81 9.32 20.17
C GLU A 336 15.85 9.97 19.14
N GLU A 337 16.18 9.92 17.84
CA GLU A 337 15.32 10.42 16.77
C GLU A 337 14.03 9.58 16.65
N MET A 338 14.17 8.26 16.65
CA MET A 338 13.06 7.31 16.67
C MET A 338 12.28 7.40 17.99
N GLU A 339 12.95 7.50 19.14
CA GLU A 339 12.30 7.71 20.44
C GLU A 339 11.52 9.03 20.47
N ASN A 340 12.06 10.10 19.91
CA ASN A 340 11.39 11.40 19.81
C ASN A 340 10.22 11.37 18.81
N LYS A 341 10.30 10.57 17.73
CA LYS A 341 9.20 10.33 16.79
C LYS A 341 8.05 9.61 17.51
N ILE A 342 8.37 8.58 18.29
CA ILE A 342 7.41 7.86 19.16
C ILE A 342 6.82 8.81 20.20
N LEU A 343 7.64 9.57 20.94
CA LEU A 343 7.19 10.54 21.96
C LEU A 343 6.32 11.66 21.37
N LYS A 344 6.61 12.13 20.15
CA LYS A 344 5.75 13.09 19.46
C LYS A 344 4.40 12.48 19.12
N LEU A 345 4.36 11.23 18.64
CA LEU A 345 3.12 10.49 18.40
C LEU A 345 2.33 10.28 19.71
N THR A 346 2.99 9.87 20.80
CA THR A 346 2.34 9.68 22.11
C THR A 346 1.86 11.01 22.74
N ASN A 347 2.60 12.11 22.54
CA ASN A 347 2.19 13.42 23.02
C ASN A 347 1.05 14.02 22.18
N PHE A 348 0.98 13.75 20.88
CA PHE A 348 -0.19 14.08 20.07
C PHE A 348 -1.44 13.37 20.60
N GLU A 349 -1.35 12.08 20.90
CA GLU A 349 -2.46 11.32 21.51
C GLU A 349 -2.90 11.87 22.88
N ASN A 350 -1.95 12.31 23.71
CA ASN A 350 -2.24 12.87 25.02
C ASN A 350 -2.79 14.30 24.98
N THR A 351 -2.36 15.13 24.03
CA THR A 351 -2.86 16.52 23.89
C THR A 351 -4.29 16.53 23.36
N THR A 352 -4.61 15.61 22.43
CA THR A 352 -5.98 15.41 21.91
C THR A 352 -6.95 14.94 23.01
N LYS A 353 -6.44 14.32 24.07
CA LYS A 353 -7.24 13.87 25.22
C LYS A 353 -7.57 14.99 26.21
N PHE A 354 -6.74 16.03 26.30
CA PHE A 354 -6.91 17.15 27.24
C PHE A 354 -7.81 18.27 26.68
N GLU A 355 -7.99 18.37 25.36
CA GLU A 355 -8.90 19.34 24.73
C GLU A 355 -10.35 18.82 24.60
N MET A 356 -10.63 17.58 25.03
CA MET A 356 -11.94 16.95 25.00
C MET A 356 -12.57 16.71 26.40
N GLU A 357 -11.96 17.24 27.46
CA GLU A 357 -12.61 17.43 28.78
C GLU A 357 -13.09 18.88 28.91
#